data_AF-A0A662HDD3-F1
#
_entry.id   AF-A0A662HDD3-F1
#
_cell.length_a   1.000
_cell.length_b   1.000
_cell.length_c   1.000
_cell.angle_alpha   90.00
_cell.angle_beta   90.00
_cell.angle_gamma   90.00
#
_symmetry.space_group_name_H-M   'P 1'
#
loop_
_entity.id
_entity.type
_entity.pdbx_description
1 polymer ?
#
loop_
_entity_poly.entity_id
_entity_poly.type
_entity_poly.pdbx_seq_one_letter_code
_entity_poly.pdbx_strand_id
1 'polypeptide(L)'
;MLVKIKAVLVGKNLIKNPWGEKIIKLEFAEEREIPGPIIVQPQGGGELAREIMPIITQIMKSMPLTGQGRVSIPRLTLFLTEEEWDKLIEKPEIGEEITITVSGKNISISKT
;
A
#
# COMPACT_ATOMS: atom_id res chain seq x y z
N MET A 1 -0.68 -7.03 -24.93
CA MET A 1 -1.34 -6.08 -24.01
C MET A 1 -0.27 -5.54 -23.07
N LEU A 2 -0.27 -4.23 -22.83
CA LEU A 2 0.71 -3.52 -21.99
C LEU A 2 0.01 -3.01 -20.73
N VAL A 3 0.53 -3.36 -19.56
CA VAL A 3 0.05 -2.87 -18.26
C VAL A 3 1.18 -2.13 -17.58
N LYS A 4 0.92 -0.91 -17.10
CA LYS A 4 1.86 -0.11 -16.30
C LYS A 4 1.24 0.16 -14.94
N ILE A 5 1.98 -0.12 -13.88
CA ILE A 5 1.53 0.01 -12.48
C ILE A 5 2.54 0.88 -11.77
N LYS A 6 2.08 1.96 -11.13
CA LYS A 6 2.90 2.74 -10.20
C LYS A 6 2.81 2.11 -8.81
N ALA A 7 3.94 1.94 -8.16
CA ALA A 7 4.01 1.41 -6.80
C ALA A 7 5.15 2.07 -6.03
N VAL A 8 5.00 2.15 -4.72
CA VAL A 8 5.97 2.71 -3.78
C VAL A 8 6.61 1.56 -3.01
N LEU A 9 7.92 1.61 -2.74
CA LEU A 9 8.54 0.67 -1.80
C LEU A 9 8.06 1.00 -0.37
N VAL A 10 7.21 0.14 0.19
CA VAL A 10 6.62 0.31 1.53
C VAL A 10 7.31 -0.54 2.60
N GLY A 11 8.11 -1.54 2.20
CA GLY A 11 8.83 -2.41 3.13
C GLY A 11 10.16 -2.92 2.58
N LYS A 12 11.19 -2.91 3.43
CA LYS A 12 12.52 -3.47 3.17
C LYS A 12 12.99 -4.22 4.41
N ASN A 13 12.93 -5.56 4.37
CA ASN A 13 13.15 -6.41 5.53
C ASN A 13 14.23 -7.46 5.26
N LEU A 14 15.08 -7.74 6.26
CA LEU A 14 16.00 -8.88 6.22
C LEU A 14 15.33 -10.09 6.87
N ILE A 15 15.11 -11.15 6.10
CA ILE A 15 14.54 -12.41 6.58
C ILE A 15 15.56 -13.55 6.41
N LYS A 16 15.26 -14.71 6.99
CA LYS A 16 16.04 -15.93 6.76
C LYS A 16 15.23 -16.93 5.98
N ASN A 17 15.85 -17.60 5.03
CA ASN A 17 15.24 -18.75 4.35
C ASN A 17 15.35 -20.02 5.23
N PRO A 18 14.75 -21.15 4.81
CA PRO A 18 14.80 -22.40 5.58
C PRO A 18 16.20 -22.96 5.83
N TRP A 19 17.19 -22.56 5.03
CA TRP A 19 18.60 -22.95 5.17
C TRP A 19 19.41 -21.97 6.05
N GLY A 20 18.76 -20.94 6.58
CA GLY A 20 19.37 -19.93 7.45
C GLY A 20 20.07 -18.79 6.71
N GLU A 21 20.05 -18.81 5.38
CA GLU A 21 20.64 -17.76 4.55
C GLU A 21 19.78 -16.49 4.61
N LYS A 22 20.43 -15.34 4.54
CA LYS A 22 19.77 -14.04 4.58
C LYS A 22 19.16 -13.70 3.22
N ILE A 23 17.95 -13.18 3.26
CA ILE A 23 17.18 -12.74 2.10
C ILE A 23 16.64 -11.33 2.36
N ILE A 24 16.80 -10.44 1.40
CA ILE A 24 16.23 -9.10 1.42
C ILE A 24 14.84 -9.17 0.79
N LYS A 25 13.79 -8.92 1.58
CA LYS A 25 12.40 -8.82 1.14
C LYS A 25 12.04 -7.36 0.87
N LEU A 26 11.66 -7.06 -0.35
CA LEU A 26 11.14 -5.77 -0.80
C LEU A 26 9.64 -5.87 -1.06
N GLU A 27 8.87 -4.92 -0.55
CA GLU A 27 7.41 -4.88 -0.68
C GLU A 27 6.99 -3.57 -1.35
N PHE A 28 6.37 -3.69 -2.52
CA PHE A 28 5.88 -2.56 -3.30
C PHE A 28 4.36 -2.55 -3.32
N ALA A 29 3.78 -1.39 -3.04
CA ALA A 29 2.35 -1.22 -2.99
C ALA A 29 1.90 0.09 -3.66
N GLU A 30 0.68 0.07 -4.17
CA GLU A 30 0.01 1.28 -4.63
C GLU A 30 -0.72 1.90 -3.43
N GLU A 31 -0.33 3.12 -3.04
CA GLU A 31 -1.09 3.89 -2.07
C GLU A 31 -2.28 4.56 -2.76
N ARG A 32 -3.49 4.23 -2.32
CA ARG A 32 -4.73 4.90 -2.74
C ARG A 32 -5.37 5.59 -1.57
N GLU A 33 -5.69 6.87 -1.73
CA GLU A 33 -6.54 7.53 -0.74
C GLU A 33 -7.96 6.95 -0.81
N ILE A 34 -8.47 6.44 0.31
CA ILE A 34 -9.89 6.10 0.41
C ILE A 34 -10.61 7.44 0.57
N PRO A 35 -11.58 7.78 -0.29
CA PRO A 35 -12.47 8.89 0.02
C PRO A 35 -13.11 8.59 1.38
N GLY A 36 -12.88 9.50 2.34
CA GLY A 36 -13.51 9.42 3.65
C GLY A 36 -15.03 9.29 3.50
N PRO A 37 -15.72 8.70 4.49
CA PRO A 37 -17.17 8.53 4.41
C PRO A 37 -17.83 9.87 4.09
N ILE A 38 -18.60 9.90 3.00
CA ILE A 38 -19.36 11.08 2.60
C ILE A 38 -20.44 11.27 3.65
N ILE A 39 -20.23 12.21 4.56
CA ILE A 39 -21.26 12.59 5.54
C ILE A 39 -22.31 13.40 4.79
N VAL A 40 -23.39 12.74 4.37
CA VAL A 40 -24.57 13.44 3.87
C VAL A 40 -25.26 14.07 5.08
N GLN A 41 -25.03 15.37 5.31
CA GLN A 41 -25.86 16.12 6.25
C GLN A 41 -27.27 16.21 5.67
N PRO A 42 -28.30 15.66 6.34
CA PRO A 42 -29.67 15.91 5.94
C PRO A 42 -29.92 17.41 6.08
N GLN A 43 -30.36 18.08 5.02
CA GLN A 43 -30.82 19.47 5.10
C GLN A 43 -32.08 19.49 5.99
N GLY A 44 -31.90 19.85 7.27
CA GLY A 44 -32.98 19.89 8.27
C GLY A 44 -32.57 19.57 9.74
N GLY A 45 -31.30 19.28 10.03
CA GLY A 45 -30.86 18.74 11.33
C GLY A 45 -30.66 19.76 12.46
N GLY A 46 -31.68 20.00 13.27
CA GLY A 46 -31.57 20.76 14.53
C GLY A 46 -31.46 19.90 15.80
N GLU A 47 -32.27 18.83 15.89
CA GLU A 47 -32.42 18.03 17.13
C GLU A 47 -32.16 16.54 16.91
N LEU A 48 -32.84 15.91 15.94
CA LEU A 48 -32.63 14.50 15.58
C LEU A 48 -31.17 14.19 15.17
N ALA A 49 -30.50 15.15 14.52
CA ALA A 49 -29.09 14.99 14.16
C ALA A 49 -28.17 14.95 15.39
N ARG A 50 -28.49 15.68 16.46
CA ARG A 50 -27.70 15.70 17.71
C ARG A 50 -27.89 14.41 18.51
N GLU A 51 -29.07 13.82 18.46
CA GLU A 51 -29.39 12.57 19.18
C GLU A 51 -28.77 11.32 18.54
N ILE A 52 -28.65 11.30 17.20
CA ILE A 52 -28.14 10.14 16.46
C ILE A 52 -26.61 10.19 16.29
N MET A 53 -25.99 11.36 16.44
CA MET A 53 -24.54 11.56 16.29
C MET A 53 -23.68 10.64 17.18
N PRO A 54 -23.98 10.41 18.47
CA PRO A 54 -23.21 9.50 19.32
C PRO A 54 -23.18 8.07 18.76
N ILE A 55 -24.31 7.58 18.26
CA ILE A 55 -24.46 6.22 17.70
C ILE A 55 -23.61 6.10 16.43
N ILE A 56 -23.68 7.11 15.55
CA ILE A 56 -22.87 7.15 14.33
C ILE A 56 -21.38 7.18 14.67
N THR A 57 -20.96 7.99 15.65
CA THR A 57 -19.53 8.04 16.06
C THR A 57 -19.05 6.72 16.67
N GLN A 58 -19.91 5.98 17.37
CA GLN A 58 -19.58 4.64 17.87
C GLN A 58 -19.43 3.62 16.74
N ILE A 59 -20.33 3.65 15.75
CA ILE A 59 -20.27 2.76 14.57
C ILE A 59 -19.02 3.08 13.71
N MET A 60 -18.70 4.36 13.56
CA MET A 60 -17.50 4.82 12.84
C MET A 60 -16.20 4.39 13.52
N LYS A 61 -16.17 4.40 14.87
CA LYS A 61 -15.04 3.91 15.66
C LYS A 61 -14.93 2.39 15.68
N SER A 62 -16.03 1.67 15.49
CA SER A 62 -16.05 0.20 15.46
C SER A 62 -15.78 -0.38 14.07
N MET A 63 -15.78 0.44 13.01
CA MET A 63 -15.30 0.00 11.70
C MET A 63 -13.78 -0.19 11.74
N PRO A 64 -13.28 -1.43 11.60
CA PRO A 64 -11.88 -1.62 11.28
C PRO A 64 -11.68 -1.03 9.87
N LEU A 65 -10.65 -0.21 9.69
CA LEU A 65 -10.24 0.50 8.44
C LEU A 65 -10.51 2.02 8.37
N THR A 66 -11.08 2.67 9.39
CA THR A 66 -11.15 4.16 9.43
C THR A 66 -9.86 4.84 9.91
N GLY A 67 -8.82 4.04 10.21
CA GLY A 67 -7.48 4.53 10.49
C GLY A 67 -6.82 5.05 9.22
N GLN A 68 -6.83 6.38 9.05
CA GLN A 68 -6.00 7.13 8.09
C GLN A 68 -6.10 6.69 6.63
N GLY A 69 -7.25 6.92 5.98
CA GLY A 69 -7.40 7.43 4.60
C GLY A 69 -6.57 6.85 3.45
N ARG A 70 -5.76 5.79 3.61
CA ARG A 70 -4.87 5.23 2.60
C ARG A 70 -4.95 3.71 2.63
N VAL A 71 -5.46 3.12 1.55
CA VAL A 71 -5.36 1.68 1.29
C VAL A 71 -4.06 1.45 0.55
N SER A 72 -3.23 0.59 1.12
CA SER A 72 -2.06 0.05 0.45
C SER A 72 -2.46 -1.23 -0.28
N ILE A 73 -2.41 -1.20 -1.62
CA ILE A 73 -2.70 -2.38 -2.45
C ILE A 73 -1.36 -3.03 -2.83
N PRO A 74 -1.05 -4.26 -2.39
CA PRO A 74 0.20 -4.91 -2.74
C PRO A 74 0.29 -5.14 -4.26
N ARG A 75 1.41 -4.73 -4.87
CA ARG A 75 1.64 -4.82 -6.32
C ARG A 75 2.78 -5.77 -6.67
N LEU A 76 3.82 -5.84 -5.85
CA LEU A 76 4.95 -6.73 -6.05
C LEU A 76 5.67 -7.01 -4.72
N THR A 77 6.08 -8.25 -4.51
CA THR A 77 7.05 -8.61 -3.47
C THR A 77 8.23 -9.28 -4.14
N LEU A 78 9.43 -8.77 -3.87
CA LEU A 78 10.68 -9.33 -4.39
C LEU A 78 11.52 -9.85 -3.23
N PHE A 79 12.08 -11.04 -3.40
CA PHE A 79 13.01 -11.65 -2.46
C PHE A 79 14.34 -11.77 -3.18
N LEU A 80 15.37 -11.13 -2.64
CA LEU A 80 16.71 -11.15 -3.20
C LEU A 80 17.65 -11.83 -2.22
N THR A 81 18.53 -12.68 -2.73
CA THR A 81 19.69 -13.14 -1.96
C THR A 81 20.62 -11.96 -1.67
N GLU A 82 21.53 -12.11 -0.69
CA GLU A 82 22.57 -11.09 -0.45
C GLU A 82 23.41 -10.86 -1.72
N GLU A 83 23.73 -11.91 -2.47
CA GLU A 83 24.51 -11.80 -3.71
C GLU A 83 23.78 -10.98 -4.80
N GLU A 84 22.49 -11.23 -5.01
CA GLU A 84 21.68 -10.46 -5.98
C GLU A 84 21.51 -9.01 -5.54
N TRP A 85 21.32 -8.77 -4.23
CA TRP A 85 21.21 -7.44 -3.65
C TRP A 85 22.49 -6.62 -3.82
N ASP A 86 23.65 -7.25 -3.66
CA ASP A 86 24.94 -6.59 -3.80
C ASP A 86 25.26 -6.23 -5.25
N LYS A 87 24.74 -7.00 -6.22
CA LYS A 87 24.85 -6.71 -7.66
C LYS A 87 24.01 -5.53 -8.13
N LEU A 88 23.05 -5.05 -7.34
CA LEU A 88 22.26 -3.87 -7.71
C LEU A 88 23.14 -2.62 -7.73
N ILE A 89 23.14 -1.93 -8.88
CA ILE A 89 23.82 -0.64 -9.07
C ILE A 89 23.21 0.42 -8.14
N GLU A 90 21.89 0.45 -8.05
CA GLU A 90 21.12 1.35 -7.18
C GLU A 90 20.21 0.48 -6.31
N LYS A 91 20.33 0.64 -5.00
CA LYS A 91 19.52 -0.10 -4.02
C LYS A 91 18.27 0.73 -3.73
N PRO A 92 17.05 0.17 -3.89
CA PRO A 92 15.83 0.92 -3.68
C PRO A 92 15.64 1.28 -2.20
N GLU A 93 15.11 2.48 -1.97
CA GLU A 93 14.86 3.04 -0.65
C GLU A 93 13.36 3.16 -0.35
N ILE A 94 13.02 3.08 0.94
CA ILE A 94 11.61 3.15 1.38
C ILE A 94 11.04 4.51 0.98
N GLY A 95 9.84 4.50 0.41
CA GLY A 95 9.19 5.69 -0.13
C GLY A 95 9.53 5.98 -1.60
N GLU A 96 10.44 5.23 -2.22
CA GLU A 96 10.73 5.41 -3.65
C GLU A 96 9.61 4.84 -4.53
N GLU A 97 9.26 5.61 -5.57
CA GLU A 97 8.30 5.21 -6.59
C GLU A 97 8.96 4.44 -7.74
N ILE A 98 8.35 3.33 -8.12
CA ILE A 98 8.72 2.53 -9.28
C ILE A 98 7.54 2.36 -10.24
N THR A 99 7.87 2.08 -11.49
CA THR A 99 6.93 1.61 -12.50
C THR A 99 7.17 0.14 -12.77
N ILE A 100 6.15 -0.68 -12.53
CA ILE A 100 6.11 -2.10 -12.91
C ILE A 100 5.41 -2.18 -14.27
N THR A 101 6.10 -2.67 -15.28
CA THR A 101 5.56 -2.86 -16.63
C THR A 101 5.41 -4.35 -16.93
N VAL A 102 4.21 -4.77 -17.31
CA VAL A 102 3.92 -6.13 -17.79
C VAL A 102 3.57 -6.06 -19.27
N SER A 103 4.36 -6.73 -20.11
CA SER A 103 4.17 -6.77 -21.55
C SER A 103 4.34 -8.20 -22.07
N GLY A 104 3.22 -8.86 -22.34
CA GLY A 104 3.22 -10.28 -22.73
C GLY A 104 3.77 -11.16 -21.61
N LYS A 105 4.95 -11.74 -21.83
CA LYS A 105 5.66 -12.57 -20.84
C LYS A 105 6.79 -11.82 -20.12
N ASN A 106 6.99 -10.55 -20.42
CA ASN A 106 8.06 -9.73 -19.83
C ASN A 106 7.51 -8.87 -18.70
N ILE A 107 8.23 -8.87 -17.57
CA ILE A 107 8.01 -7.97 -16.45
C ILE A 107 9.28 -7.15 -16.25
N SER A 108 9.15 -5.83 -16.22
CA SER A 108 10.26 -4.92 -15.95
C SER A 108 9.92 -3.96 -14.83
N ILE A 109 10.92 -3.65 -14.01
CA ILE A 109 10.83 -2.69 -12.91
C ILE A 109 11.79 -1.55 -13.26
N SER A 110 11.31 -0.32 -13.26
CA SER A 110 12.12 0.87 -13.49
C SER A 110 11.75 1.96 -12.51
N LYS A 111 12.69 2.87 -12.23
CA LYS A 111 12.39 4.12 -11.54
C LYS A 111 11.33 4.89 -12.35
N THR A 112 10.39 5.53 -11.65
CA THR A 112 9.34 6.36 -12.28
C THR A 112 9.93 7.61 -12.90
#